data_AF-A0A1L8SAK3-F1
#
_entry.id   AF-A0A1L8SAK3-F1
#
_cell.length_a   1.000
_cell.length_b   1.000
_cell.length_c   1.000
_cell.angle_alpha   90.00
_cell.angle_beta   90.00
_cell.angle_gamma   90.00
#
_symmetry.space_group_name_H-M   'P 1'
#
loop_
_entity.id
_entity.type
_entity.pdbx_description
1 polymer ?
#
loop_
_entity_poly.entity_id
_entity_poly.type
_entity_poly.pdbx_seq_one_letter_code
_entity_poly.pdbx_strand_id
1 'polypeptide(L)' 'MYLFEQLERLNEPDMKEGQKQWELERSRAVANLASQVVAAGQLALRAEKAYDRNEAINAKMPEMLEADTADKIE' A
#
# COMPACT_ATOMS: atom_id res chain seq x y z
N MET A 1 7.87 4.56 11.96
CA MET A 1 6.65 5.26 11.46
C MET A 1 7.10 6.36 10.51
N TYR A 2 7.36 6.03 9.25
CA TYR A 2 8.14 6.88 8.34
C TYR A 2 7.37 8.10 7.81
N LEU A 3 6.05 7.97 7.59
CA LEU A 3 5.23 9.06 7.05
C LEU A 3 5.15 10.27 8.00
N PHE A 4 5.01 10.05 9.30
CA PHE A 4 4.90 11.14 10.26
C PHE A 4 6.25 11.84 10.49
N GLU A 5 7.35 11.09 10.44
CA GLU A 5 8.71 11.63 10.46
C GLU A 5 9.02 12.49 9.23
N GLN A 6 8.44 12.15 8.07
CA GLN A 6 8.49 12.98 6.86
C GLN A 6 7.74 14.30 7.04
N LEU A 7 6.56 14.26 7.69
CA LEU A 7 5.75 15.45 7.96
C LEU A 7 6.39 16.39 8.99
N GLU A 8 7.07 15.85 10.00
CA GLU A 8 7.81 16.62 11.01
C GLU A 8 8.98 17.40 10.39
N ARG A 9 9.77 16.76 9.52
CA ARG A 9 10.86 17.43 8.78
C ARG A 9 10.39 18.58 7.89
N LEU A 10 9.19 18.46 7.31
CA LEU A 10 8.62 19.53 6.48
C LEU A 10 8.36 20.83 7.27
N ASN A 11 8.21 20.73 8.60
CA ASN A 11 7.98 21.86 9.50
C ASN A 11 9.28 22.52 10.00
N GLU A 12 10.48 22.05 9.61
CA GLU A 12 11.74 22.63 10.08
C GLU A 12 11.94 24.08 9.55
N PRO A 13 12.17 25.06 10.44
CA PRO A 13 12.22 26.48 10.08
C PRO A 13 13.43 26.86 9.22
N ASP A 14 14.56 26.14 9.33
CA ASP A 14 15.84 26.46 8.66
C ASP A 14 16.03 25.79 7.29
N MET A 15 15.01 25.11 6.74
CA MET A 15 15.14 24.50 5.43
C MET A 15 15.24 25.54 4.30
N LYS A 16 16.26 25.41 3.44
CA LYS A 16 16.40 26.20 2.22
C LYS A 16 15.23 25.93 1.27
N GLU A 17 14.83 26.93 0.49
CA GLU A 17 13.64 26.85 -0.38
C GLU A 17 13.66 25.67 -1.36
N GLY A 18 14.82 25.34 -1.94
CA GLY A 18 14.99 24.15 -2.78
C GLY A 18 14.84 22.83 -2.02
N GLN A 19 15.22 22.77 -0.74
CA GLN A 19 15.01 21.59 0.10
C GLN A 19 13.54 21.44 0.48
N LYS A 20 12.82 22.53 0.74
CA LYS A 20 11.38 22.52 1.01
C LYS A 20 10.58 21.95 -0.17
N GLN A 21 10.91 22.37 -1.39
CA GLN A 21 10.29 21.80 -2.60
C GLN A 21 10.60 20.31 -2.76
N TRP A 22 11.85 19.89 -2.53
CA TRP A 22 12.23 18.49 -2.63
C TRP A 22 11.49 17.60 -1.61
N GLU A 23 11.36 18.05 -0.35
CA GLU A 23 10.59 17.30 0.66
C GLU A 23 9.10 17.25 0.34
N LEU A 24 8.54 18.33 -0.22
CA LEU A 24 7.15 18.36 -0.61
C LEU A 24 6.87 17.34 -1.71
N GLU A 25 7.71 17.30 -2.74
CA GLU A 25 7.60 16.33 -3.84
C GLU A 25 7.79 14.90 -3.36
N ARG A 26 8.77 14.66 -2.49
CA ARG A 26 8.98 13.35 -1.87
C ARG A 26 7.79 12.92 -1.02
N SER A 27 7.23 13.82 -0.21
CA SER A 27 6.06 13.54 0.62
C SER A 27 4.83 13.19 -0.23
N ARG A 28 4.62 13.91 -1.35
CA ARG A 28 3.57 13.59 -2.33
C ARG A 28 3.76 12.20 -2.95
N ALA A 29 4.99 11.86 -3.35
CA ALA A 29 5.29 10.55 -3.92
C ALA A 29 5.01 9.41 -2.92
N VAL A 30 5.39 9.57 -1.65
CA VAL A 30 5.11 8.60 -0.59
C VAL A 30 3.61 8.46 -0.34
N ALA A 31 2.87 9.57 -0.29
CA ALA A 31 1.41 9.55 -0.11
C ALA A 31 0.69 8.84 -1.27
N ASN A 32 1.15 9.07 -2.51
CA ASN A 32 0.62 8.40 -3.69
C ASN A 32 0.88 6.89 -3.66
N LEU A 33 2.10 6.48 -3.31
CA LEU A 33 2.43 5.07 -3.15
C LEU A 33 1.58 4.40 -2.06
N ALA A 34 1.43 5.04 -0.90
CA ALA A 34 0.62 4.53 0.18
C ALA A 34 -0.86 4.34 -0.25
N SER A 35 -1.40 5.28 -1.03
CA SER A 35 -2.75 5.19 -1.57
C SER A 35 -2.92 3.98 -2.51
N GLN A 36 -1.92 3.68 -3.35
CA GLN A 36 -1.94 2.50 -4.22
C GLN A 36 -1.86 1.19 -3.44
N VAL A 37 -1.04 1.13 -2.40
CA VAL A 37 -0.95 -0.05 -1.51
C VAL A 37 -2.29 -0.32 -0.82
N VAL A 38 -2.95 0.72 -0.30
CA VAL A 38 -4.27 0.58 0.31
C VAL A 38 -5.31 0.11 -0.71
N ALA A 39 -5.29 0.65 -1.94
CA ALA A 39 -6.20 0.22 -3.00
C ALA A 39 -6.00 -1.27 -3.36
N ALA A 40 -4.75 -1.74 -3.46
CA ALA A 40 -4.44 -3.14 -3.68
C ALA A 40 -4.94 -4.04 -2.53
N GLY A 41 -4.71 -3.64 -1.27
CA GLY A 41 -5.21 -4.36 -0.11
C GLY A 41 -6.74 -4.44 -0.07
N GLN A 42 -7.43 -3.35 -0.41
CA GLN A 42 -8.90 -3.35 -0.54
C GLN A 42 -9.38 -4.28 -1.65
N LEU A 43 -8.66 -4.37 -2.77
CA LEU A 43 -9.00 -5.29 -3.86
C LEU A 43 -8.84 -6.75 -3.43
N ALA A 44 -7.71 -7.10 -2.80
CA ALA A 44 -7.46 -8.44 -2.27
C ALA A 44 -8.53 -8.84 -1.25
N LEU A 45 -8.87 -7.97 -0.29
CA LEU A 45 -9.91 -8.23 0.69
C LEU A 45 -11.30 -8.41 0.06
N ARG A 46 -11.61 -7.65 -1.01
CA ARG A 46 -12.86 -7.83 -1.76
C ARG A 46 -12.89 -9.16 -2.49
N ALA A 47 -11.76 -9.57 -3.09
CA ALA A 47 -11.65 -10.86 -3.78
C ALA A 47 -11.82 -12.03 -2.79
N GLU A 48 -11.16 -11.98 -1.64
CA GLU A 48 -11.31 -12.97 -0.57
C GLU A 48 -12.76 -13.05 -0.09
N LYS A 49 -13.39 -11.91 0.25
CA LYS A 49 -14.80 -11.87 0.65
C LYS A 49 -15.78 -12.31 -0.44
N ALA A 50 -15.42 -12.16 -1.71
CA ALA A 50 -16.22 -12.62 -2.84
C ALA A 50 -16.05 -14.13 -3.06
N TYR A 51 -14.86 -14.68 -2.81
CA TYR A 51 -14.60 -16.11 -2.81
C TYR A 51 -15.33 -16.81 -1.66
N ASP A 52 -15.21 -16.27 -0.44
CA ASP A 52 -15.85 -16.81 0.77
C ASP A 52 -17.39 -16.75 0.71
N ARG A 53 -17.95 -15.66 0.15
CA ARG A 53 -19.40 -15.54 -0.08
C ARG A 53 -19.93 -16.39 -1.23
N ASN A 54 -19.05 -16.82 -2.12
CA ASN A 54 -19.39 -17.75 -3.18
C ASN A 54 -19.03 -19.16 -2.73
N GLU A 55 -20.02 -19.93 -2.26
CA GLU A 55 -20.05 -21.38 -2.55
C GLU A 55 -20.17 -21.64 -4.08
N ALA A 56 -19.57 -20.79 -4.93
CA ALA A 56 -19.70 -20.85 -6.37
C ALA A 56 -18.60 -21.76 -6.93
N ILE A 57 -18.94 -23.05 -6.92
CA ILE A 57 -18.75 -23.99 -8.04
C ILE A 57 -17.85 -23.40 -9.14
N ASN A 58 -16.54 -23.70 -9.08
CA ASN A 58 -15.53 -23.45 -10.12
C ASN A 58 -15.00 -22.02 -10.36
N ALA A 59 -15.13 -21.06 -9.45
CA ALA A 59 -14.39 -19.80 -9.57
C ALA A 59 -12.89 -20.01 -9.21
N LYS A 60 -12.01 -20.13 -10.21
CA LYS A 60 -10.56 -20.23 -10.01
C LYS A 60 -10.00 -18.86 -9.57
N MET A 61 -9.30 -18.83 -8.43
CA MET A 61 -8.66 -17.61 -7.93
C MET A 61 -7.56 -17.16 -8.89
N PRO A 62 -7.42 -15.85 -9.19
CA PRO A 62 -6.31 -15.37 -10.00
C PRO A 62 -4.98 -15.64 -9.28
N GLU A 63 -3.98 -16.16 -10.02
CA GLU A 63 -2.66 -16.58 -9.51
C GLU A 63 -1.97 -15.50 -8.65
N MET A 64 -2.17 -14.21 -8.98
CA MET A 64 -1.62 -13.08 -8.23
C MET A 64 -2.20 -12.89 -6.81
N LEU A 65 -3.30 -13.58 -6.50
CA LEU A 65 -3.99 -13.54 -5.21
C LEU A 65 -4.03 -14.91 -4.54
N GLU A 66 -3.49 -15.96 -5.18
CA GLU A 66 -3.32 -17.28 -4.56
C GLU A 66 -2.22 -17.18 -3.49
N ALA A 67 -2.52 -17.61 -2.26
CA ALA A 67 -1.56 -17.63 -1.18
C ALA A 67 -0.58 -18.82 -1.34
N ASP A 68 0.44 -18.70 -2.19
CA ASP A 68 1.56 -19.67 -2.32
C ASP A 68 2.58 -19.57 -1.15
N THR A 69 2.07 -19.49 0.06
CA THR A 69 2.87 -19.41 1.30
C THR A 69 2.59 -20.54 2.28
N ALA A 70 1.62 -21.42 2.00
CA ALA A 70 1.33 -22.58 2.83
C ALA A 70 2.41 -23.68 2.72
N ASP A 71 3.10 -23.79 1.58
CA ASP A 71 4.01 -24.92 1.29
C ASP A 71 5.50 -24.62 1.55
N LYS A 72 5.84 -23.46 2.15
CA LYS A 72 7.24 -23.06 2.42
C LYS A 72 7.60 -23.09 3.91
N ILE A 73 6.82 -23.79 4.72
CA ILE A 73 7.09 -24.02 6.15
C ILE A 73 7.15 -25.53 6.43
N GLU A 74 8.11 -26.21 5.80
CA GLU A 74 8.66 -27.50 6.26
C GLU A 74 10.19 -27.42 6.32
#